data_AF-A0A0M3K797-F1
#
_entry.id   AF-A0A0M3K797-F1
#
_cell.length_a   1.000
_cell.length_b   1.000
_cell.length_c   1.000
_cell.angle_alpha   90.00
_cell.angle_beta   90.00
_cell.angle_gamma   90.00
#
_symmetry.space_group_name_H-M   'P 1'
#
loop_
_entity.id
_entity.type
_entity.pdbx_description
1 polymer ?
#
loop_
_entity_poly.entity_id
_entity_poly.type
_entity_poly.pdbx_seq_one_letter_code
_entity_poly.pdbx_strand_id
1 'polypeptide(L)'
;MNEHFSKRPSKLIERLKDEAEKLENLDEICQKLCAFVVEGDDGREYDESLCDQQLAETVWSAISEASKFSYDENKLEQSLPRCRLSNAIVNAYKVYKDRLRDQLSTVGWEHARVVDMDWRISNVLETNEGKQSGSIAEIHFDTIATDSCDIEKISFQCDVNQLQDLLWTFKEAQNSLENLSKS
;
A
#
# COMPACT_ATOMS: atom_id res chain seq x y z
N MET A 1 6.44 -13.06 7.81
CA MET A 1 5.20 -12.29 8.08
C MET A 1 5.34 -11.03 7.25
N ASN A 2 4.56 -10.86 6.17
CA ASN A 2 4.66 -9.70 5.29
C ASN A 2 4.30 -8.44 6.07
N GLU A 3 5.24 -7.51 6.25
CA GLU A 3 5.06 -6.32 7.09
C GLU A 3 4.09 -5.28 6.50
N HIS A 4 3.72 -5.42 5.22
CA HIS A 4 2.93 -4.42 4.49
C HIS A 4 1.46 -4.79 4.25
N PHE A 5 1.05 -6.06 4.43
CA PHE A 5 -0.34 -6.45 4.25
C PHE A 5 -1.15 -6.17 5.52
N SER A 6 -2.21 -5.37 5.41
CA SER A 6 -3.11 -5.08 6.53
C SER A 6 -3.62 -6.36 7.20
N LYS A 7 -3.70 -6.34 8.53
CA LYS A 7 -4.28 -7.46 9.30
C LYS A 7 -5.80 -7.56 9.15
N ARG A 8 -6.47 -6.53 8.61
CA ARG A 8 -7.93 -6.46 8.50
C ARG A 8 -8.50 -7.56 7.59
N PRO A 9 -8.05 -7.74 6.32
CA PRO A 9 -8.53 -8.83 5.46
C PRO A 9 -8.40 -10.20 6.11
N SER A 10 -7.23 -10.53 6.68
CA SER A 10 -7.00 -11.84 7.30
C SER A 10 -7.94 -12.09 8.50
N LYS A 11 -8.22 -11.06 9.32
CA LYS A 11 -9.17 -11.16 10.44
C LYS A 11 -10.61 -11.36 9.97
N LEU A 12 -11.01 -10.71 8.88
CA LEU A 12 -12.35 -10.86 8.32
C LEU A 12 -12.56 -12.26 7.73
N ILE A 13 -11.57 -12.75 6.98
CA ILE A 13 -11.60 -14.10 6.41
C ILE A 13 -11.68 -15.17 7.51
N GLU A 14 -10.91 -15.03 8.59
CA GLU A 14 -10.98 -15.97 9.72
C GLU A 14 -12.37 -16.01 10.39
N ARG A 15 -13.10 -14.89 10.40
CA ARG A 15 -14.46 -14.84 10.95
C ARG A 15 -15.49 -15.51 10.05
N LEU A 16 -15.32 -15.39 8.73
CA LEU A 16 -16.31 -15.85 7.75
C LEU A 16 -16.03 -17.23 7.18
N LYS A 17 -14.86 -17.83 7.44
CA LYS A 17 -14.43 -19.09 6.80
C LYS A 17 -15.46 -20.22 6.89
N ASP A 18 -16.10 -20.40 8.05
CA ASP A 18 -17.06 -21.49 8.29
C ASP A 18 -18.40 -21.26 7.56
N GLU A 19 -18.76 -19.99 7.34
CA GLU A 19 -19.96 -19.60 6.60
C GLU A 19 -19.71 -19.70 5.10
N ALA A 20 -18.57 -19.18 4.64
CA ALA A 20 -18.13 -19.25 3.25
C ALA A 20 -17.95 -20.72 2.78
N GLU A 21 -17.56 -21.63 3.67
CA GLU A 21 -17.46 -23.07 3.35
C GLU A 21 -18.79 -23.68 2.90
N LYS A 22 -19.93 -23.14 3.37
CA LYS A 22 -21.27 -23.63 3.02
C LYS A 22 -21.73 -23.18 1.63
N LEU A 23 -21.06 -22.21 1.02
CA LEU A 23 -21.39 -21.70 -0.30
C LEU A 23 -20.80 -22.61 -1.38
N GLU A 24 -21.64 -23.22 -2.21
CA GLU A 24 -21.18 -24.08 -3.30
C GLU A 24 -20.52 -23.27 -4.42
N ASN A 25 -21.01 -22.07 -4.66
CA ASN A 25 -20.62 -21.15 -5.74
C ASN A 25 -19.57 -20.09 -5.33
N LEU A 26 -18.77 -20.36 -4.30
CA LEU A 26 -17.85 -19.37 -3.72
C LEU A 26 -16.85 -18.76 -4.72
N ASP A 27 -16.27 -19.58 -5.60
CA ASP A 27 -15.34 -19.11 -6.64
C ASP A 27 -16.04 -18.17 -7.63
N GLU A 28 -17.28 -18.47 -8.02
CA GLU A 28 -18.09 -17.64 -8.91
C GLU A 28 -18.46 -16.31 -8.24
N ILE A 29 -18.83 -16.34 -6.95
CA ILE A 29 -19.10 -15.15 -6.15
C ILE A 29 -17.86 -14.25 -6.12
N CYS A 30 -16.69 -14.78 -5.80
CA CYS A 30 -15.45 -14.00 -5.76
C CYS A 30 -15.11 -13.39 -7.12
N GLN A 31 -15.31 -14.13 -8.22
CA GLN A 31 -15.10 -13.60 -9.57
C GLN A 31 -16.07 -12.46 -9.91
N LYS A 32 -17.35 -12.60 -9.57
CA LYS A 32 -18.36 -11.54 -9.78
C LYS A 32 -18.06 -10.30 -8.94
N LEU A 33 -17.60 -10.47 -7.70
CA LEU A 33 -17.17 -9.35 -6.84
C LEU A 33 -15.94 -8.62 -7.40
N CYS A 34 -14.97 -9.34 -7.96
CA CYS A 34 -13.85 -8.70 -8.67
C CYS A 34 -14.31 -7.98 -9.94
N ALA A 35 -15.18 -8.61 -10.74
CA ALA A 35 -15.74 -8.02 -11.94
C ALA A 35 -16.47 -6.72 -11.64
N PHE A 36 -17.27 -6.70 -10.57
CA PHE A 36 -17.98 -5.51 -10.10
C PHE A 36 -17.03 -4.32 -9.87
N VAL A 37 -15.92 -4.53 -9.16
CA VAL A 37 -14.91 -3.47 -8.94
C VAL A 37 -14.27 -3.03 -10.26
N VAL A 38 -14.00 -3.98 -11.15
CA VAL A 38 -13.28 -3.71 -12.40
C VAL A 38 -14.13 -3.00 -13.45
N GLU A 39 -15.42 -3.28 -13.49
CA GLU A 39 -16.34 -2.68 -14.46
C GLU A 39 -16.64 -1.20 -14.16
N GLY A 40 -16.20 -0.71 -13.00
CA GLY A 40 -16.33 0.68 -12.58
C GLY A 40 -17.73 1.02 -12.07
N ASP A 41 -17.85 2.16 -11.39
CA ASP A 41 -19.13 2.72 -10.96
C ASP A 41 -19.88 3.28 -12.18
N ASP A 42 -20.65 2.43 -12.85
CA ASP A 42 -21.66 2.85 -13.82
C ASP A 42 -23.01 3.14 -13.15
N GLY A 43 -23.03 3.29 -11.82
CA GLY A 43 -24.23 3.45 -11.01
C GLY A 43 -24.97 2.14 -10.74
N ARG A 44 -24.40 0.97 -11.07
CA ARG A 44 -24.97 -0.32 -10.65
C ARG A 44 -24.78 -0.52 -9.15
N GLU A 45 -25.88 -0.65 -8.43
CA GLU A 45 -25.86 -1.09 -7.04
C GLU A 45 -25.40 -2.54 -6.94
N TYR A 46 -24.69 -2.85 -5.85
CA TYR A 46 -24.33 -4.21 -5.51
C TYR A 46 -25.59 -5.07 -5.38
N ASP A 47 -25.65 -6.18 -6.12
CA ASP A 47 -26.73 -7.14 -6.03
C ASP A 47 -26.61 -7.94 -4.72
N GLU A 48 -27.39 -7.55 -3.71
CA GLU A 48 -27.46 -8.23 -2.41
C GLU A 48 -27.88 -9.70 -2.50
N SER A 49 -28.42 -10.15 -3.64
CA SER A 49 -28.72 -11.57 -3.86
C SER A 49 -27.48 -12.42 -4.16
N LEU A 50 -26.34 -11.80 -4.48
CA LEU A 50 -25.08 -12.49 -4.80
C LEU A 50 -24.44 -13.13 -3.57
N CYS A 51 -24.26 -12.35 -2.50
CA CYS A 51 -23.84 -12.81 -1.18
C CYS A 51 -24.14 -11.76 -0.11
N ASP A 52 -23.94 -12.11 1.16
CA ASP A 52 -24.04 -11.14 2.23
C ASP A 52 -22.97 -10.02 2.09
N GLN A 53 -23.32 -8.84 2.60
CA GLN A 53 -22.46 -7.66 2.54
C GLN A 53 -21.10 -7.90 3.21
N GLN A 54 -21.06 -8.68 4.29
CA GLN A 54 -19.83 -8.90 5.05
C GLN A 54 -18.82 -9.73 4.24
N LEU A 55 -19.29 -10.72 3.48
CA LEU A 55 -18.47 -11.47 2.54
C LEU A 55 -17.96 -10.58 1.40
N ALA A 56 -18.83 -9.75 0.81
CA ALA A 56 -18.45 -8.82 -0.24
C ALA A 56 -17.32 -7.86 0.22
N GLU A 57 -17.52 -7.21 1.37
CA GLU A 57 -16.52 -6.32 1.97
C GLU A 57 -15.20 -7.03 2.30
N THR A 58 -15.26 -8.31 2.69
CA THR A 58 -14.09 -9.12 3.00
C THR A 58 -13.26 -9.38 1.74
N VAL A 59 -13.91 -9.77 0.64
CA VAL A 59 -13.27 -9.98 -0.66
C VAL A 59 -12.70 -8.66 -1.18
N TRP A 60 -13.48 -7.59 -1.20
CA TRP A 60 -13.04 -6.27 -1.68
C TRP A 60 -11.87 -5.72 -0.88
N SER A 61 -11.89 -5.89 0.45
CA SER A 61 -10.78 -5.49 1.31
C SER A 61 -9.52 -6.28 1.00
N ALA A 62 -9.61 -7.58 0.69
CA ALA A 62 -8.44 -8.40 0.36
C ALA A 62 -7.86 -8.05 -1.02
N ILE A 63 -8.71 -7.93 -2.05
CA ILE A 63 -8.26 -7.62 -3.42
C ILE A 63 -7.74 -6.19 -3.53
N SER A 64 -8.36 -5.22 -2.85
CA SER A 64 -7.89 -3.84 -2.85
C SER A 64 -6.49 -3.76 -2.23
N GLU A 65 -6.28 -4.38 -1.07
CA GLU A 65 -4.97 -4.42 -0.42
C GLU A 65 -3.92 -5.10 -1.31
N ALA A 66 -4.26 -6.23 -1.93
CA ALA A 66 -3.38 -6.93 -2.84
C ALA A 66 -3.01 -6.07 -4.07
N SER A 67 -3.99 -5.37 -4.66
CA SER A 67 -3.78 -4.50 -5.80
C SER A 67 -2.95 -3.26 -5.45
N LYS A 68 -3.18 -2.64 -4.28
CA LYS A 68 -2.40 -1.50 -3.76
C LYS A 68 -0.90 -1.85 -3.75
N PHE A 69 -0.54 -2.99 -3.16
CA PHE A 69 0.86 -3.41 -3.07
C PHE A 69 1.35 -4.24 -4.28
N SER A 70 0.58 -4.29 -5.37
CA SER A 70 0.92 -5.05 -6.59
C SER A 70 1.28 -6.52 -6.34
N TYR A 71 0.62 -7.17 -5.38
CA TYR A 71 0.89 -8.56 -5.02
C TYR A 71 0.64 -9.49 -6.22
N ASP A 72 1.46 -10.51 -6.38
CA ASP A 72 1.18 -11.68 -7.23
C ASP A 72 0.35 -12.71 -6.44
N GLU A 73 -0.15 -13.74 -7.13
CA GLU A 73 -1.00 -14.77 -6.50
C GLU A 73 -0.29 -15.47 -5.34
N ASN A 74 1.02 -15.71 -5.45
CA ASN A 74 1.80 -16.42 -4.44
C ASN A 74 1.97 -15.57 -3.17
N LYS A 75 2.26 -14.27 -3.33
CA LYS A 75 2.37 -13.33 -2.21
C LYS A 75 1.03 -13.13 -1.52
N LEU A 76 -0.07 -13.08 -2.28
CA LEU A 76 -1.41 -12.99 -1.71
C LEU A 76 -1.76 -14.26 -0.93
N GLU A 77 -1.55 -15.43 -1.52
CA GLU A 77 -1.78 -16.73 -0.86
C GLU A 77 -1.01 -16.86 0.46
N GLN A 78 0.26 -16.43 0.49
CA GLN A 78 1.08 -16.43 1.70
C GLN A 78 0.63 -15.43 2.78
N SER A 79 -0.13 -14.40 2.39
CA SER A 79 -0.60 -13.34 3.30
C SER A 79 -1.99 -13.61 3.88
N LEU A 80 -2.74 -14.53 3.28
CA LEU A 80 -4.09 -14.90 3.71
C LEU A 80 -4.09 -16.19 4.56
N PRO A 81 -5.07 -16.36 5.45
CA PRO A 81 -5.23 -17.61 6.19
C PRO A 81 -5.56 -18.76 5.22
N ARG A 82 -5.12 -19.98 5.52
CA ARG A 82 -5.37 -21.14 4.65
C ARG A 82 -6.81 -21.65 4.83
N CYS A 83 -7.70 -21.26 3.92
CA CYS A 83 -9.07 -21.74 3.87
C CYS A 83 -9.64 -21.64 2.44
N ARG A 84 -10.82 -22.24 2.23
CA ARG A 84 -11.49 -22.24 0.92
C ARG A 84 -11.78 -20.82 0.41
N LEU A 85 -12.16 -19.89 1.30
CA LEU A 85 -12.40 -18.48 0.96
C LEU A 85 -11.14 -17.79 0.43
N SER A 86 -9.98 -17.97 1.09
CA SER A 86 -8.72 -17.41 0.60
C SER A 86 -8.34 -17.95 -0.77
N ASN A 87 -8.55 -19.24 -1.02
CA ASN A 87 -8.27 -19.83 -2.33
C ASN A 87 -9.16 -19.22 -3.42
N ALA A 88 -10.45 -19.05 -3.14
CA ALA A 88 -11.38 -18.40 -4.07
C ALA A 88 -11.00 -16.94 -4.36
N ILE A 89 -10.57 -16.19 -3.34
CA ILE A 89 -10.08 -14.81 -3.48
C ILE A 89 -8.82 -14.78 -4.35
N VAL A 90 -7.84 -15.65 -4.09
CA VAL A 90 -6.57 -15.71 -4.87
C VAL A 90 -6.86 -16.06 -6.33
N ASN A 91 -7.74 -17.03 -6.59
CA ASN A 91 -8.14 -17.43 -7.93
C ASN A 91 -8.83 -16.30 -8.68
N ALA A 92 -9.79 -15.61 -8.04
CA ALA A 92 -10.47 -14.48 -8.63
C ALA A 92 -9.49 -13.31 -8.88
N TYR A 93 -8.64 -13.00 -7.91
CA TYR A 93 -7.63 -11.94 -8.02
C TYR A 93 -6.69 -12.20 -9.20
N LYS A 94 -6.22 -13.44 -9.40
CA LYS A 94 -5.37 -13.81 -10.53
C LYS A 94 -5.98 -13.45 -11.89
N VAL A 95 -7.29 -13.60 -12.04
CA VAL A 95 -8.00 -13.30 -13.30
C VAL A 95 -8.12 -11.79 -13.53
N TYR A 96 -8.31 -11.00 -12.47
CA TYR A 96 -8.66 -9.58 -12.56
C TYR A 96 -7.53 -8.62 -12.17
N LYS A 97 -6.39 -9.11 -11.67
CA LYS A 97 -5.30 -8.32 -11.07
C LYS A 97 -4.92 -7.08 -11.87
N ASP A 98 -4.62 -7.24 -13.16
CA ASP A 98 -4.15 -6.11 -13.98
C ASP A 98 -5.25 -5.05 -14.13
N ARG A 99 -6.50 -5.48 -14.35
CA ARG A 99 -7.64 -4.57 -14.49
C ARG A 99 -8.02 -3.90 -13.16
N LEU A 100 -7.88 -4.60 -12.03
CA LEU A 100 -8.08 -4.03 -10.69
C LEU A 100 -7.06 -2.92 -10.39
N ARG A 101 -5.80 -3.13 -10.80
CA ARG A 101 -4.75 -2.12 -10.68
C ARG A 101 -5.05 -0.91 -11.55
N ASP A 102 -5.51 -1.13 -12.78
CA ASP A 102 -5.90 -0.05 -13.68
C ASP A 102 -7.06 0.76 -13.08
N GLN A 103 -8.10 0.10 -12.54
CA GLN A 103 -9.19 0.80 -11.85
C GLN A 103 -8.71 1.63 -10.66
N LEU A 104 -7.85 1.08 -9.78
CA LEU A 104 -7.31 1.86 -8.65
C LEU A 104 -6.55 3.11 -9.11
N SER A 105 -5.85 3.05 -10.24
CA SER A 105 -5.18 4.23 -10.80
C SER A 105 -6.17 5.32 -11.24
N THR A 106 -7.39 4.95 -11.67
CA THR A 106 -8.42 5.91 -12.07
C THR A 106 -9.12 6.59 -10.89
N VAL A 107 -9.18 5.93 -9.73
CA VAL A 107 -9.77 6.47 -8.49
C VAL A 107 -8.75 7.32 -7.70
N GLY A 108 -7.58 7.59 -8.29
CA GLY A 108 -6.55 8.44 -7.68
C GLY A 108 -5.76 7.77 -6.56
N TRP A 109 -5.73 6.43 -6.52
CA TRP A 109 -4.89 5.73 -5.57
C TRP A 109 -3.41 5.88 -5.96
N GLU A 110 -2.64 6.60 -5.14
CA GLU A 110 -1.20 6.79 -5.31
C GLU A 110 -0.47 6.45 -4.01
N HIS A 111 0.76 5.95 -4.14
CA HIS A 111 1.62 5.75 -2.98
C HIS A 111 1.94 7.11 -2.34
N ALA A 112 2.16 7.10 -1.02
CA ALA A 112 2.72 8.24 -0.33
C ALA A 112 3.99 8.71 -1.03
N ARG A 113 4.09 10.02 -1.28
CA ARG A 113 5.16 10.60 -2.09
C ARG A 113 5.65 11.92 -1.52
N VAL A 114 6.92 12.21 -1.78
CA VAL A 114 7.49 13.54 -1.61
C VAL A 114 7.13 14.36 -2.85
N VAL A 115 6.53 15.53 -2.66
CA VAL A 115 6.14 16.44 -3.76
C VAL A 115 7.05 17.65 -3.87
N ASP A 116 7.68 18.05 -2.77
CA ASP A 116 8.69 19.11 -2.76
C ASP A 116 9.74 18.86 -1.67
N MET A 117 10.92 19.46 -1.84
CA MET A 117 12.01 19.42 -0.87
C MET A 117 12.72 20.77 -0.81
N ASP A 118 12.80 21.34 0.39
CA ASP A 118 13.59 22.54 0.67
C ASP A 118 14.64 22.27 1.77
N TRP A 119 15.74 23.02 1.73
CA TRP A 119 16.83 22.85 2.70
C TRP A 119 17.54 24.16 2.98
N ARG A 120 18.16 24.26 4.16
CA ARG A 120 19.03 25.38 4.54
C ARG A 120 20.19 24.93 5.43
N ILE A 121 21.29 25.67 5.38
CA ILE A 121 22.42 25.48 6.29
C ILE A 121 22.42 26.58 7.33
N SER A 122 22.52 26.19 8.60
CA SER A 122 22.69 27.09 9.73
C SER A 122 24.01 26.81 10.41
N ASN A 123 24.76 27.87 10.76
CA ASN A 123 25.95 27.74 11.59
C ASN A 123 25.54 27.90 13.05
N VAL A 124 25.87 26.92 13.89
CA VAL A 124 25.72 27.06 15.33
C VAL A 124 26.94 27.84 15.84
N LEU A 125 26.72 29.09 16.24
CA LEU A 125 27.75 29.91 16.88
C LEU A 125 27.97 29.43 18.32
N GLU A 126 29.23 29.45 18.76
CA GLU A 126 29.63 29.05 20.11
C GLU A 126 28.87 29.86 21.17
N THR A 127 28.33 29.17 22.17
CA THR A 127 27.93 29.79 23.44
C THR A 127 29.11 29.73 24.42
N ASN A 128 29.10 30.60 25.45
CA ASN A 128 30.16 30.72 26.48
C ASN A 128 30.50 29.42 27.25
N GLU A 129 29.84 28.29 26.93
CA GLU A 129 29.98 26.98 27.56
C GLU A 129 30.82 25.98 26.74
N GLY A 130 31.43 26.40 25.62
CA GLY A 130 32.47 25.61 24.92
C GLY A 130 31.97 24.40 24.12
N LYS A 131 30.70 24.40 23.68
CA LYS A 131 30.23 23.42 22.68
C LYS A 131 30.78 23.77 21.30
N GLN A 132 31.28 22.75 20.60
CA GLN A 132 31.89 22.85 19.27
C GLN A 132 30.97 23.58 18.28
N SER A 133 31.55 24.55 17.58
CA SER A 133 30.99 25.16 16.39
C SER A 133 30.77 24.09 15.31
N GLY A 134 29.60 24.11 14.68
CA GLY A 134 29.23 23.14 13.65
C GLY A 134 28.15 23.68 12.72
N SER A 135 28.23 23.31 11.44
CA SER A 135 27.17 23.55 10.48
C SER A 135 26.13 22.44 10.59
N ILE A 136 24.86 22.84 10.67
CA ILE A 136 23.71 21.93 10.66
C ILE A 136 22.92 22.20 9.38
N ALA A 137 22.57 21.14 8.66
CA ALA A 137 21.62 21.19 7.58
C ALA A 137 20.22 20.93 8.14
N GLU A 138 19.27 21.79 7.81
CA GLU A 138 17.85 21.58 8.05
C GLU A 138 17.19 21.22 6.71
N ILE A 139 16.48 20.09 6.70
CA ILE A 139 15.85 19.53 5.53
C ILE A 139 14.35 19.43 5.79
N HIS A 140 13.58 19.80 4.78
CA HIS A 140 12.14 19.84 4.77
C HIS A 140 11.62 19.06 3.57
N PHE A 141 10.72 18.12 3.81
CA PHE A 141 9.99 17.38 2.79
C PHE A 141 8.52 17.72 2.88
N ASP A 142 7.93 18.15 1.78
CA ASP A 142 6.49 18.22 1.63
C ASP A 142 6.02 16.88 1.04
N THR A 143 5.08 16.24 1.73
CA THR A 143 4.64 14.87 1.46
C THR A 143 3.13 14.82 1.31
N ILE A 144 2.66 13.89 0.49
CA ILE A 144 1.23 13.54 0.41
C ILE A 144 1.14 12.08 0.82
N ALA A 145 0.33 11.79 1.85
CA ALA A 145 0.09 10.43 2.32
C ALA A 145 -0.80 9.64 1.35
N THR A 146 -0.68 8.31 1.39
CA THR A 146 -1.60 7.40 0.68
C THR A 146 -3.04 7.71 1.13
N ASP A 147 -3.95 7.93 0.18
CA ASP A 147 -5.36 8.25 0.40
C ASP A 147 -5.63 9.68 0.95
N SER A 148 -4.67 10.62 0.83
CA SER A 148 -4.85 12.04 1.18
C SER A 148 -4.54 12.97 0.00
N CYS A 149 -5.17 14.16 0.00
CA CYS A 149 -4.80 15.28 -0.88
C CYS A 149 -4.09 16.40 -0.10
N ASP A 150 -3.92 16.23 1.21
CA ASP A 150 -3.29 17.22 2.07
C ASP A 150 -1.77 17.09 2.02
N ILE A 151 -1.09 18.24 2.02
CA ILE A 151 0.37 18.31 2.09
C ILE A 151 0.79 18.33 3.56
N GLU A 152 1.56 17.32 3.96
CA GLU A 152 2.18 17.20 5.28
C GLU A 152 3.68 17.48 5.20
N LYS A 153 4.21 18.26 6.16
CA LYS A 153 5.63 18.63 6.20
C LYS A 153 6.41 17.78 7.20
N ILE A 154 7.42 17.08 6.72
CA ILE A 154 8.41 16.37 7.54
C ILE A 154 9.68 17.21 7.58
N SER A 155 10.20 17.50 8.77
CA SER A 155 11.40 18.34 8.94
C SER A 155 12.37 17.70 9.92
N PHE A 156 13.66 17.74 9.59
CA PHE A 156 14.71 17.27 10.47
C PHE A 156 16.01 18.05 10.25
N GLN A 157 16.90 17.94 11.23
CA GLN A 157 18.22 18.54 11.22
C GLN A 157 19.26 17.42 11.20
N CYS A 158 20.34 17.64 10.45
CA CYS A 158 21.45 16.70 10.37
C CYS A 158 22.79 17.44 10.35
N ASP A 159 23.80 16.82 10.97
CA ASP A 159 25.19 17.22 10.80
C ASP A 159 25.77 16.66 9.48
N VAL A 160 27.02 17.00 9.18
CA VAL A 160 27.70 16.61 7.94
C VAL A 160 27.79 15.08 7.77
N ASN A 161 28.00 14.33 8.86
CA ASN A 161 28.12 12.88 8.79
C ASN A 161 26.75 12.25 8.52
N GLN A 162 25.72 12.71 9.25
CA GLN A 162 24.33 12.26 9.06
C GLN A 162 23.81 12.58 7.65
N LEU A 163 24.18 13.74 7.10
CA LEU A 163 23.84 14.10 5.72
C LEU A 163 24.52 13.17 4.71
N GLN A 164 25.76 12.76 4.97
CA GLN A 164 26.48 11.82 4.12
C GLN A 164 25.85 10.42 4.14
N ASP A 165 25.40 9.97 5.31
CA ASP A 165 24.68 8.70 5.47
C ASP A 165 23.34 8.71 4.72
N LEU A 166 22.59 9.83 4.79
CA LEU A 166 21.36 10.03 4.01
C LEU A 166 21.62 9.97 2.50
N LEU A 167 22.66 10.67 2.02
CA LEU A 167 23.04 10.66 0.62
C LEU A 167 23.38 9.24 0.14
N TRP A 168 24.07 8.46 0.97
CA TRP A 168 24.40 7.08 0.64
C TRP A 168 23.15 6.20 0.57
N THR A 169 22.24 6.34 1.53
CA THR A 169 20.94 5.63 1.53
C THR A 169 20.13 5.93 0.26
N PHE A 170 20.08 7.18 -0.18
CA PHE A 170 19.38 7.53 -1.42
C PHE A 170 20.05 6.95 -2.67
N LYS A 171 21.39 6.86 -2.70
CA LYS A 171 22.10 6.19 -3.80
C LYS A 171 21.80 4.69 -3.86
N GLU A 172 21.72 4.02 -2.72
CA GLU A 172 21.32 2.61 -2.68
C GLU A 172 19.90 2.39 -3.19
N ALA A 173 18.96 3.25 -2.79
CA ALA A 173 17.58 3.24 -3.28
C ALA A 173 17.53 3.45 -4.80
N GLN A 174 18.28 4.44 -5.32
CA GLN A 174 18.40 4.69 -6.76
C GLN A 174 18.92 3.46 -7.51
N ASN A 175 20.03 2.87 -7.05
CA ASN A 175 20.61 1.68 -7.68
C ASN A 175 19.62 0.51 -7.70
N SER A 176 18.85 0.34 -6.62
CA SER A 176 17.82 -0.70 -6.54
C SER A 176 16.72 -0.49 -7.58
N LEU A 177 16.25 0.75 -7.75
CA LEU A 177 15.26 1.10 -8.79
C LEU A 177 15.80 0.86 -10.20
N GLU A 178 17.04 1.27 -10.47
CA GLU A 178 17.67 1.04 -11.78
C GLU A 178 17.80 -0.44 -12.11
N ASN A 179 18.13 -1.28 -11.13
CA ASN A 179 18.24 -2.72 -11.32
C ASN A 179 16.88 -3.39 -11.55
N LEU A 180 15.84 -2.94 -10.85
CA LEU A 180 14.47 -3.41 -11.08
C LEU A 180 13.96 -3.02 -12.47
N SER A 181 14.34 -1.85 -12.99
CA SER A 181 13.94 -1.41 -14.33
C SER A 181 14.61 -2.18 -15.50
N LYS A 182 15.70 -2.90 -15.21
CA LYS A 182 16.47 -3.70 -16.19
C LYS A 182 16.11 -5.19 -16.17
N SER A 183 15.29 -5.62 -15.21
CA SER A 183 14.76 -6.99 -15.07
C SER A 183 13.41 -7.14 -15.76
#